data_AF-A0A2E3WX81-F1
#
_entry.id   AF-A0A2E3WX81-F1
#
_cell.length_a   1.000
_cell.length_b   1.000
_cell.length_c   1.000
_cell.angle_alpha   90.00
_cell.angle_beta   90.00
_cell.angle_gamma   90.00
#
_symmetry.space_group_name_H-M   'P 1'
#
loop_
_entity.id
_entity.type
_entity.pdbx_description
1 polymer ?
#
loop_
_entity_poly.entity_id
_entity_poly.type
_entity_poly.pdbx_seq_one_letter_code
_entity_poly.pdbx_strand_id
1 'polypeptide(L)'
;MSKAISFHGINALDFEELRRNAIRVPQVITRIRQAQELWDKGDLPDFDFINFLSSDDARFLSNIKFKSLAAAIVQVGLLDRYLMNNEKPKAMVGDVARDSALLVATGKISFADMIYNSRAAQVGNVTSLQPSLSLGVKAENLKAFVFKELEEGSAAFVELEVKDKSLNAIVRHLIDEYKIHEFVNVGPGSNFEGLRCQMAMEELRFCESIDDDPMLSWFYEAMWQTDLQMAQ
;
A
#
# COMPACT_ATOMS: atom_id res chain seq x y z
N MET A 1 19.51 4.93 -9.88
CA MET A 1 19.73 3.98 -8.78
C MET A 1 18.59 2.97 -8.80
N SER A 2 18.83 1.69 -8.47
CA SER A 2 17.75 0.69 -8.47
C SER A 2 16.84 0.90 -7.26
N LYS A 3 15.55 1.12 -7.52
CA LYS A 3 14.52 1.30 -6.49
C LYS A 3 13.62 0.06 -6.39
N ALA A 4 13.15 -0.23 -5.19
CA ALA A 4 12.05 -1.14 -4.93
C ALA A 4 10.87 -0.40 -4.32
N ILE A 5 9.65 -0.77 -4.68
CA ILE A 5 8.44 -0.26 -4.03
C ILE A 5 8.06 -1.19 -2.89
N SER A 6 7.71 -0.64 -1.74
CA SER A 6 7.07 -1.37 -0.66
C SER A 6 5.63 -0.93 -0.46
N PHE A 7 4.72 -1.90 -0.35
CA PHE A 7 3.31 -1.68 -0.04
C PHE A 7 3.08 -1.95 1.44
N HIS A 8 2.38 -1.06 2.11
CA HIS A 8 2.07 -1.22 3.53
C HIS A 8 0.82 -2.07 3.73
N GLY A 9 0.72 -2.67 4.91
CA GLY A 9 -0.50 -3.34 5.33
C GLY A 9 -1.64 -2.35 5.54
N ILE A 10 -2.77 -2.89 5.99
CA ILE A 10 -4.04 -2.21 6.25
C ILE A 10 -3.96 -0.93 7.12
N ASN A 11 -2.86 -0.69 7.84
CA ASN A 11 -2.75 0.37 8.85
C ASN A 11 -2.19 1.69 8.33
N ALA A 12 -1.84 1.78 7.05
CA ALA A 12 -1.30 3.01 6.46
C ALA A 12 -2.24 4.22 6.57
N LEU A 13 -3.53 4.00 6.87
CA LEU A 13 -4.57 5.02 6.84
C LEU A 13 -5.30 5.18 8.17
N ASP A 14 -4.69 4.79 9.29
CA ASP A 14 -5.37 4.72 10.59
C ASP A 14 -5.77 6.07 11.16
N PHE A 15 -5.07 7.14 10.75
CA PHE A 15 -5.33 8.50 11.19
C PHE A 15 -6.18 9.27 10.17
N GLU A 16 -7.18 9.97 10.67
CA GLU A 16 -8.14 10.74 9.86
C GLU A 16 -7.45 11.78 8.95
N GLU A 17 -6.44 12.47 9.46
CA GLU A 17 -5.69 13.49 8.72
C GLU A 17 -5.01 12.89 7.49
N LEU A 18 -4.40 11.70 7.64
CA LEU A 18 -3.76 10.98 6.54
C LEU A 18 -4.78 10.61 5.46
N ARG A 19 -5.98 10.16 5.86
CA ARG A 19 -7.04 9.81 4.91
C ARG A 19 -7.54 11.05 4.17
N ARG A 20 -7.82 12.13 4.89
CA ARG A 20 -8.27 13.41 4.30
C ARG A 20 -7.25 13.95 3.30
N ASN A 21 -5.96 13.86 3.61
CA ASN A 21 -4.90 14.30 2.70
C ASN A 21 -4.69 13.34 1.52
N ALA A 22 -4.80 12.03 1.73
CA ALA A 22 -4.76 11.05 0.65
C ALA A 22 -5.85 11.28 -0.40
N ILE A 23 -7.09 11.54 0.01
CA ILE A 23 -8.21 11.81 -0.93
C ILE A 23 -7.93 13.03 -1.83
N ARG A 24 -7.13 14.00 -1.36
CA ARG A 24 -6.80 15.21 -2.13
C ARG A 24 -5.79 14.95 -3.26
N VAL A 25 -5.10 13.82 -3.26
CA VAL A 25 -4.17 13.44 -4.33
C VAL A 25 -4.96 13.06 -5.60
N PRO A 26 -4.72 13.69 -6.76
CA PRO A 26 -5.54 13.50 -7.97
C PRO A 26 -5.66 12.03 -8.44
N GLN A 27 -4.58 11.26 -8.35
CA GLN A 27 -4.55 9.86 -8.75
C GLN A 27 -5.32 8.98 -7.76
N VAL A 28 -5.26 9.32 -6.46
CA VAL A 28 -6.05 8.64 -5.42
C VAL A 28 -7.54 8.88 -5.62
N ILE A 29 -7.98 10.13 -5.79
CA ILE A 29 -9.40 10.42 -6.05
C ILE A 29 -9.89 9.75 -7.34
N THR A 30 -9.04 9.68 -8.37
CA THR A 30 -9.37 8.97 -9.62
C THR A 30 -9.61 7.48 -9.36
N ARG A 31 -8.74 6.82 -8.59
CA ARG A 31 -8.92 5.41 -8.23
C ARG A 31 -10.11 5.16 -7.30
N ILE A 32 -10.40 6.08 -6.39
CA ILE A 32 -11.60 5.98 -5.54
C ILE A 32 -12.86 6.06 -6.41
N ARG A 33 -12.93 7.00 -7.37
CA ARG A 33 -14.07 7.09 -8.29
C ARG A 33 -14.21 5.86 -9.17
N GLN A 34 -13.10 5.35 -9.72
CA GLN A 34 -13.11 4.11 -10.48
C GLN A 34 -13.58 2.92 -9.64
N ALA A 35 -13.14 2.82 -8.38
CA ALA A 35 -13.60 1.79 -7.47
C ALA A 35 -15.10 1.91 -7.18
N GLN A 36 -15.61 3.13 -6.94
CA GLN A 36 -17.04 3.38 -6.75
C GLN A 36 -17.84 2.97 -7.99
N GLU A 37 -17.41 3.36 -9.19
CA GLU A 37 -18.10 2.97 -10.43
C GLU A 37 -18.13 1.45 -10.64
N LEU A 38 -17.02 0.75 -10.32
CA LEU A 38 -16.95 -0.71 -10.39
C LEU A 38 -17.89 -1.34 -9.36
N TRP A 39 -17.90 -0.80 -8.13
CA TRP A 39 -18.72 -1.26 -7.02
C TRP A 39 -20.21 -1.14 -7.34
N ASP A 40 -20.63 0.03 -7.83
CA ASP A 40 -22.02 0.31 -8.21
C ASP A 40 -22.48 -0.56 -9.39
N LYS A 41 -21.60 -0.82 -10.37
CA LYS A 41 -21.89 -1.72 -11.50
C LYS A 41 -21.96 -3.19 -11.08
N GLY A 42 -21.33 -3.57 -9.97
CA GLY A 42 -21.25 -4.93 -9.48
C GLY A 42 -22.46 -5.42 -8.68
N ASP A 43 -23.47 -4.57 -8.47
CA ASP A 43 -24.60 -4.82 -7.58
C ASP A 43 -24.14 -5.24 -6.17
N LEU A 44 -23.06 -4.58 -5.71
CA LEU A 44 -22.47 -4.79 -4.39
C LEU A 44 -23.24 -4.00 -3.31
N PRO A 45 -23.07 -4.33 -2.02
CA PRO A 45 -23.76 -3.63 -0.93
C PRO A 45 -23.60 -2.12 -1.00
N ASP A 46 -24.66 -1.37 -0.70
CA ASP A 46 -24.62 0.10 -0.71
C ASP A 46 -23.48 0.61 0.19
N PHE A 47 -22.55 1.34 -0.43
CA PHE A 47 -21.33 1.81 0.20
C PHE A 47 -20.75 3.00 -0.56
N ASP A 48 -20.23 3.98 0.18
CA ASP A 48 -19.59 5.17 -0.36
C ASP A 48 -18.15 5.25 0.14
N PHE A 49 -17.19 5.06 -0.77
CA PHE A 49 -15.77 5.07 -0.45
C PHE A 49 -15.26 6.44 0.03
N ILE A 50 -15.78 7.54 -0.52
CA ILE A 50 -15.34 8.90 -0.17
C ILE A 50 -15.80 9.23 1.24
N ASN A 51 -17.06 8.96 1.54
CA ASN A 51 -17.63 9.20 2.86
C ASN A 51 -16.99 8.29 3.91
N PHE A 52 -16.63 7.05 3.56
CA PHE A 52 -15.91 6.17 4.48
C PHE A 52 -14.46 6.63 4.75
N LEU A 53 -13.71 7.02 3.73
CA LEU A 53 -12.35 7.54 3.92
C LEU A 53 -12.34 8.87 4.69
N SER A 54 -13.40 9.67 4.56
CA SER A 54 -13.56 10.95 5.28
C SER A 54 -14.21 10.82 6.66
N SER A 55 -14.51 9.60 7.13
CA SER A 55 -15.10 9.40 8.45
C SER A 55 -14.08 9.51 9.58
N ASP A 56 -14.59 9.69 10.80
CA ASP A 56 -13.78 9.58 12.02
C ASP A 56 -13.08 8.21 12.14
N ASP A 57 -12.03 8.19 12.96
CA ASP A 57 -11.21 6.99 13.19
C ASP A 57 -12.02 5.83 13.76
N ALA A 58 -12.98 6.09 14.66
CA ALA A 58 -13.78 5.02 15.27
C ALA A 58 -14.59 4.26 14.20
N ARG A 59 -15.27 4.99 13.31
CA ARG A 59 -16.02 4.40 12.20
C ARG A 59 -15.09 3.70 11.22
N PHE A 60 -13.95 4.30 10.87
CA PHE A 60 -12.99 3.71 9.94
C PHE A 60 -12.40 2.40 10.47
N LEU A 61 -11.94 2.39 11.73
CA LEU A 61 -11.33 1.25 12.38
C LEU A 61 -12.32 0.11 12.67
N SER A 62 -13.60 0.44 12.88
CA SER A 62 -14.64 -0.56 13.14
C SER A 62 -14.88 -1.53 11.98
N ASN A 63 -14.55 -1.12 10.74
CA ASN A 63 -14.88 -1.89 9.55
C ASN A 63 -13.63 -2.40 8.80
N ILE A 64 -12.98 -3.41 9.37
CA ILE A 64 -11.70 -3.96 8.89
C ILE A 64 -11.74 -4.38 7.41
N LYS A 65 -12.88 -4.88 6.91
CA LYS A 65 -13.01 -5.30 5.51
C LYS A 65 -12.92 -4.10 4.57
N PHE A 66 -13.71 -3.07 4.82
CA PHE A 66 -13.70 -1.84 4.02
C PHE A 66 -12.41 -1.04 4.24
N LYS A 67 -11.85 -1.05 5.44
CA LYS A 67 -10.51 -0.49 5.75
C LYS A 67 -9.44 -1.11 4.85
N SER A 68 -9.42 -2.44 4.74
CA SER A 68 -8.48 -3.19 3.89
C SER A 68 -8.58 -2.76 2.43
N LEU A 69 -9.80 -2.75 1.89
CA LEU A 69 -10.05 -2.37 0.51
C LEU A 69 -9.72 -0.90 0.24
N ALA A 70 -10.11 0.00 1.13
CA ALA A 70 -9.85 1.43 1.01
C ALA A 70 -8.34 1.73 1.03
N ALA A 71 -7.57 1.07 1.91
CA ALA A 71 -6.11 1.17 1.93
C ALA A 71 -5.50 0.71 0.60
N ALA A 72 -5.96 -0.41 0.05
CA ALA A 72 -5.46 -0.90 -1.23
C ALA A 72 -5.77 0.06 -2.39
N ILE A 73 -6.99 0.62 -2.45
CA ILE A 73 -7.38 1.62 -3.46
C ILE A 73 -6.49 2.86 -3.40
N VAL A 74 -6.26 3.39 -2.19
CA VAL A 74 -5.39 4.55 -1.98
C VAL A 74 -3.95 4.24 -2.39
N GLN A 75 -3.42 3.08 -2.01
CA GLN A 75 -2.07 2.67 -2.40
C GLN A 75 -1.91 2.52 -3.91
N VAL A 76 -2.91 1.99 -4.64
CA VAL A 76 -2.88 1.95 -6.11
C VAL A 76 -2.83 3.37 -6.68
N GLY A 77 -3.62 4.31 -6.14
CA GLY A 77 -3.59 5.71 -6.58
C GLY A 77 -2.26 6.42 -6.28
N LEU A 78 -1.67 6.17 -5.11
CA LEU A 78 -0.35 6.70 -4.76
C LEU A 78 0.76 6.10 -5.63
N LEU A 79 0.65 4.82 -5.97
CA LEU A 79 1.58 4.19 -6.92
C LEU A 79 1.47 4.83 -8.30
N ASP A 80 0.24 5.04 -8.81
CA ASP A 80 0.05 5.70 -10.10
C ASP A 80 0.71 7.08 -10.11
N ARG A 81 0.52 7.86 -9.03
CA ARG A 81 1.18 9.16 -8.87
C ARG A 81 2.69 9.04 -8.92
N TYR A 82 3.24 8.09 -8.16
CA TYR A 82 4.68 7.84 -8.11
C TYR A 82 5.25 7.51 -9.49
N LEU A 83 4.60 6.58 -10.21
CA LEU A 83 5.04 6.10 -11.53
C LEU A 83 4.88 7.14 -12.64
N MET A 84 4.08 8.20 -12.46
CA MET A 84 4.03 9.31 -13.42
C MET A 84 5.32 10.13 -13.43
N ASN A 85 6.03 10.19 -12.31
CA ASN A 85 7.19 11.05 -12.12
C ASN A 85 8.51 10.26 -11.99
N ASN A 86 8.43 8.93 -11.90
CA ASN A 86 9.58 8.05 -11.64
C ASN A 86 9.66 6.92 -12.66
N GLU A 87 10.88 6.41 -12.85
CA GLU A 87 11.09 5.17 -13.58
C GLU A 87 10.42 3.99 -12.89
N LYS A 88 10.10 2.96 -13.69
CA LYS A 88 9.51 1.73 -13.18
C LYS A 88 10.48 1.08 -12.17
N PRO A 89 10.00 0.66 -10.99
CA PRO A 89 10.86 0.05 -9.98
C PRO A 89 11.33 -1.34 -10.45
N LYS A 90 12.53 -1.73 -10.02
CA LYS A 90 13.08 -3.06 -10.33
C LYS A 90 12.40 -4.16 -9.52
N ALA A 91 11.90 -3.83 -8.33
CA ALA A 91 11.22 -4.78 -7.48
C ALA A 91 10.03 -4.14 -6.76
N MET A 92 9.10 -4.98 -6.32
CA MET A 92 7.97 -4.61 -5.49
C MET A 92 7.84 -5.64 -4.37
N VAL A 93 7.54 -5.19 -3.14
CA VAL A 93 7.40 -6.04 -1.97
C VAL A 93 6.19 -5.61 -1.15
N GLY A 94 5.50 -6.57 -0.53
CA GLY A 94 4.32 -6.27 0.26
C GLY A 94 3.50 -7.50 0.60
N ASP A 95 2.43 -7.28 1.36
CA ASP A 95 1.49 -8.33 1.74
C ASP A 95 0.58 -8.68 0.56
N VAL A 96 0.43 -9.97 0.26
CA VAL A 96 -0.52 -10.48 -0.74
C VAL A 96 -1.84 -10.97 -0.15
N ALA A 97 -2.04 -10.82 1.15
CA ALA A 97 -3.30 -11.14 1.80
C ALA A 97 -4.38 -10.10 1.47
N ARG A 98 -5.63 -10.58 1.37
CA ARG A 98 -6.85 -9.75 1.24
C ARG A 98 -6.81 -8.90 -0.05
N ASP A 99 -7.23 -7.65 0.05
CA ASP A 99 -7.20 -6.65 -1.02
C ASP A 99 -5.76 -6.13 -1.16
N SER A 100 -4.98 -6.75 -2.05
CA SER A 100 -3.54 -6.44 -2.18
C SER A 100 -3.27 -5.51 -3.35
N ALA A 101 -2.86 -4.27 -3.04
CA ALA A 101 -2.39 -3.32 -4.04
C ALA A 101 -1.14 -3.82 -4.79
N LEU A 102 -0.30 -4.66 -4.14
CA LEU A 102 0.86 -5.29 -4.77
C LEU A 102 0.46 -6.20 -5.94
N LEU A 103 -0.61 -6.99 -5.79
CA LEU A 103 -1.07 -7.88 -6.86
C LEU A 103 -1.61 -7.11 -8.06
N VAL A 104 -2.26 -5.97 -7.82
CA VAL A 104 -2.68 -5.04 -8.89
C VAL A 104 -1.45 -4.41 -9.55
N ALA A 105 -0.51 -3.89 -8.76
CA ALA A 105 0.71 -3.23 -9.23
C ALA A 105 1.60 -4.12 -10.08
N THR A 106 1.66 -5.41 -9.75
CA THR A 106 2.43 -6.43 -10.48
C THR A 106 1.66 -7.03 -11.66
N GLY A 107 0.40 -6.64 -11.87
CA GLY A 107 -0.46 -7.14 -12.95
C GLY A 107 -0.93 -8.59 -12.76
N LYS A 108 -0.87 -9.14 -11.55
CA LYS A 108 -1.35 -10.50 -11.24
C LYS A 108 -2.88 -10.57 -11.15
N ILE A 109 -3.50 -9.47 -10.74
CA ILE A 109 -4.96 -9.28 -10.78
C ILE A 109 -5.26 -7.92 -11.40
N SER A 110 -6.42 -7.75 -12.03
CA SER A 110 -6.86 -6.42 -12.45
C SER A 110 -7.37 -5.61 -11.26
N PHE A 111 -7.42 -4.28 -11.40
CA PHE A 111 -8.03 -3.42 -10.39
C PHE A 111 -9.51 -3.79 -10.18
N ALA A 112 -10.23 -4.11 -11.27
CA ALA A 112 -11.62 -4.57 -11.21
C ALA A 112 -11.76 -5.87 -10.42
N ASP A 113 -10.88 -6.85 -10.65
CA ASP A 113 -10.90 -8.11 -9.92
C ASP A 113 -10.66 -7.90 -8.42
N MET A 114 -9.80 -6.94 -8.05
CA MET A 114 -9.59 -6.58 -6.64
C MET A 114 -10.87 -6.05 -6.00
N ILE A 115 -11.63 -5.19 -6.72
CA ILE A 115 -12.89 -4.63 -6.20
C ILE A 115 -13.96 -5.73 -6.07
N TYR A 116 -14.20 -6.50 -7.13
CA TYR A 116 -15.28 -7.50 -7.17
C TYR A 116 -15.05 -8.68 -6.22
N ASN A 117 -13.79 -9.12 -6.09
CA ASN A 117 -13.45 -10.25 -5.22
C ASN A 117 -13.08 -9.82 -3.80
N SER A 118 -13.29 -8.53 -3.46
CA SER A 118 -12.97 -8.02 -2.13
C SER A 118 -13.78 -8.73 -1.05
N ARG A 119 -13.18 -8.91 0.12
CA ARG A 119 -13.90 -9.39 1.31
C ARG A 119 -15.00 -8.42 1.76
N ALA A 120 -14.87 -7.15 1.41
CA ALA A 120 -15.89 -6.13 1.66
C ALA A 120 -17.16 -6.37 0.83
N ALA A 121 -17.02 -6.94 -0.38
CA ALA A 121 -18.12 -7.24 -1.28
C ALA A 121 -18.94 -8.48 -0.84
N GLN A 122 -18.39 -9.32 0.04
CA GLN A 122 -19.02 -10.57 0.47
C GLN A 122 -20.12 -10.31 1.53
N VAL A 123 -21.38 -10.46 1.11
CA VAL A 123 -22.59 -10.37 1.97
C VAL A 123 -22.84 -11.72 2.65
N GLY A 124 -22.33 -11.92 3.87
CA GLY A 124 -22.63 -13.14 4.63
C GLY A 124 -21.70 -13.42 5.81
N ASN A 125 -22.32 -13.81 6.94
CA ASN A 125 -21.79 -14.18 8.26
C ASN A 125 -20.28 -14.42 8.36
N VAL A 126 -19.53 -13.36 8.68
CA VAL A 126 -18.25 -13.53 9.36
C VAL A 126 -18.57 -13.59 10.85
N THR A 127 -18.78 -14.80 11.35
CA THR A 127 -18.68 -15.13 12.78
C THR A 127 -17.46 -14.44 13.36
N SER A 128 -17.69 -13.51 14.29
CA SER A 128 -16.74 -12.93 15.23
C SER A 128 -15.28 -13.28 14.95
N LEU A 129 -14.67 -12.60 14.00
CA LEU A 129 -13.22 -12.49 14.02
C LEU A 129 -12.94 -11.61 15.22
N GLN A 130 -12.51 -12.23 16.33
CA GLN A 130 -11.80 -11.47 17.35
C GLN A 130 -10.80 -10.57 16.61
N PRO A 131 -10.71 -9.27 16.96
CA PRO A 131 -9.64 -8.43 16.47
C PRO A 131 -8.37 -9.06 17.02
N SER A 132 -7.76 -9.97 16.26
CA SER A 132 -6.42 -10.43 16.55
C SER A 132 -5.57 -9.18 16.34
N LEU A 133 -5.29 -8.51 17.45
CA LEU A 133 -4.39 -7.36 17.58
C LEU A 133 -2.98 -7.65 17.07
N SER A 134 -2.71 -8.85 16.54
CA SER A 134 -1.64 -9.13 15.59
C SER A 134 -1.94 -8.48 14.22
N LEU A 135 -2.01 -7.15 14.23
CA LEU A 135 -2.09 -6.23 13.09
C LEU A 135 -0.72 -6.07 12.40
N GLY A 136 -0.01 -7.18 12.22
CA GLY A 136 1.24 -7.25 11.49
C GLY A 136 1.06 -8.03 10.20
N VAL A 137 1.82 -7.66 9.16
CA VAL A 137 1.99 -8.52 7.98
C VAL A 137 2.48 -9.87 8.47
N LYS A 138 1.67 -10.93 8.33
CA LYS A 138 2.16 -12.27 8.64
C LYS A 138 3.25 -12.60 7.65
N ALA A 139 4.40 -13.05 8.12
CA ALA A 139 5.55 -13.38 7.27
C ALA A 139 5.17 -14.37 6.14
N GLU A 140 4.18 -15.24 6.36
CA GLU A 140 3.69 -16.18 5.35
C GLU A 140 3.07 -15.54 4.09
N ASN A 141 2.53 -14.32 4.22
CA ASN A 141 1.86 -13.59 3.15
C ASN A 141 2.72 -12.48 2.53
N LEU A 142 3.91 -12.26 3.07
CA LEU A 142 4.83 -11.31 2.48
C LEU A 142 5.45 -11.92 1.22
N LYS A 143 5.34 -11.20 0.10
CA LYS A 143 5.95 -11.60 -1.18
C LYS A 143 6.72 -10.46 -1.79
N ALA A 144 7.70 -10.81 -2.62
CA ALA A 144 8.41 -9.89 -3.48
C ALA A 144 8.28 -10.32 -4.93
N PHE A 145 8.27 -9.33 -5.82
CA PHE A 145 8.24 -9.51 -7.26
C PHE A 145 9.34 -8.65 -7.88
N VAL A 146 9.99 -9.18 -8.90
CA VAL A 146 11.07 -8.48 -9.62
C VAL A 146 10.69 -8.33 -11.06
N PHE A 147 10.93 -7.14 -11.61
CA PHE A 147 10.76 -6.85 -13.01
C PHE A 147 11.86 -7.54 -13.84
N LYS A 148 11.46 -8.41 -14.77
CA LYS A 148 12.37 -9.12 -15.68
C LYS A 148 11.85 -9.04 -17.11
N GLU A 149 12.79 -8.94 -18.05
CA GLU A 149 12.53 -9.20 -19.47
C GLU A 149 12.41 -10.71 -19.67
N LEU A 150 11.38 -11.14 -20.39
CA LEU A 150 11.09 -12.53 -20.74
C LEU A 150 11.62 -12.82 -22.15
N GLU A 151 11.81 -14.10 -22.46
CA GLU A 151 12.43 -14.59 -23.70
C GLU A 151 11.70 -14.14 -24.98
N GLU A 152 10.45 -13.68 -24.88
CA GLU A 152 9.62 -13.20 -25.99
C GLU A 152 9.65 -11.67 -26.17
N GLY A 153 10.56 -10.95 -25.50
CA GLY A 153 10.62 -9.49 -25.54
C GLY A 153 9.50 -8.80 -24.75
N SER A 154 8.67 -9.56 -24.04
CA SER A 154 7.73 -9.05 -23.05
C SER A 154 8.45 -8.84 -21.71
N ALA A 155 7.96 -7.94 -20.87
CA ALA A 155 8.56 -7.69 -19.56
C ALA A 155 7.48 -7.70 -18.47
N ALA A 156 7.73 -8.43 -17.39
CA ALA A 156 6.73 -8.69 -16.36
C ALA A 156 7.37 -8.77 -14.96
N PHE A 157 6.52 -8.62 -13.95
CA PHE A 157 6.89 -8.91 -12.57
C PHE A 157 6.78 -10.41 -12.29
N VAL A 158 7.91 -11.02 -11.94
CA VAL A 158 8.04 -12.44 -11.58
C VAL A 158 8.19 -12.55 -10.07
N GLU A 159 7.44 -13.48 -9.45
CA GLU A 159 7.54 -13.74 -8.02
C GLU A 159 8.94 -14.22 -7.66
N LEU A 160 9.49 -13.66 -6.59
CA LEU A 160 10.79 -14.06 -6.05
C LEU A 160 10.61 -15.19 -5.05
N GLU A 161 11.16 -16.37 -5.35
CA GLU A 161 11.16 -17.50 -4.44
C GLU A 161 12.30 -17.36 -3.41
N VAL A 162 11.95 -16.94 -2.20
CA VAL A 162 12.89 -16.88 -1.06
C VAL A 162 12.55 -17.98 -0.06
N LYS A 163 13.56 -18.75 0.36
CA LYS A 163 13.38 -19.87 1.31
C LYS A 163 12.84 -19.41 2.67
N ASP A 164 13.33 -18.26 3.16
CA ASP A 164 12.80 -17.59 4.33
C ASP A 164 11.91 -16.43 3.89
N LYS A 165 10.64 -16.47 4.30
CA LYS A 165 9.64 -15.43 3.98
C LYS A 165 9.68 -14.25 4.95
N SER A 166 10.68 -14.18 5.83
CA SER A 166 10.89 -13.01 6.68
C SER A 166 11.20 -11.77 5.84
N LEU A 167 10.73 -10.60 6.28
CA LEU A 167 10.98 -9.32 5.62
C LEU A 167 12.49 -9.06 5.46
N ASN A 168 13.28 -9.37 6.50
CA ASN A 168 14.73 -9.22 6.47
C ASN A 168 15.39 -10.10 5.40
N ALA A 169 14.96 -11.35 5.23
CA ALA A 169 15.52 -12.24 4.21
C ALA A 169 15.17 -11.76 2.79
N ILE A 170 13.92 -11.34 2.57
CA ILE A 170 13.49 -10.81 1.28
C ILE A 170 14.27 -9.54 0.94
N VAL A 171 14.39 -8.60 1.87
CA VAL A 171 15.10 -7.32 1.64
C VAL A 171 16.57 -7.57 1.35
N ARG A 172 17.26 -8.41 2.13
CA ARG A 172 18.66 -8.78 1.85
C ARG A 172 18.83 -9.41 0.47
N HIS A 173 17.95 -10.33 0.09
CA HIS A 173 18.01 -10.95 -1.23
C HIS A 173 17.84 -9.92 -2.36
N LEU A 174 16.96 -8.93 -2.17
CA LEU A 174 16.80 -7.83 -3.13
C LEU A 174 18.04 -6.93 -3.22
N ILE A 175 18.72 -6.69 -2.11
CA ILE A 175 19.97 -5.90 -2.07
C ILE A 175 21.10 -6.66 -2.76
N ASP A 176 21.31 -7.92 -2.39
CA ASP A 176 22.44 -8.73 -2.84
C ASP A 176 22.35 -9.06 -4.34
N GLU A 177 21.20 -9.56 -4.80
CA GLU A 177 21.02 -10.06 -6.18
C GLU A 177 20.59 -8.95 -7.15
N TYR A 178 19.70 -8.05 -6.72
CA TYR A 178 19.09 -7.05 -7.60
C TYR A 178 19.65 -5.64 -7.41
N LYS A 179 20.62 -5.47 -6.49
CA LYS A 179 21.30 -4.20 -6.20
C LYS A 179 20.31 -3.07 -5.93
N ILE A 180 19.28 -3.37 -5.13
CA ILE A 180 18.33 -2.37 -4.63
C ILE A 180 19.03 -1.51 -3.58
N HIS A 181 18.98 -0.19 -3.75
CA HIS A 181 19.58 0.78 -2.83
C HIS A 181 18.56 1.68 -2.14
N GLU A 182 17.31 1.64 -2.62
CA GLU A 182 16.24 2.51 -2.15
C GLU A 182 14.93 1.74 -2.12
N PHE A 183 14.24 1.79 -0.99
CA PHE A 183 12.88 1.32 -0.82
C PHE A 183 11.96 2.53 -0.71
N VAL A 184 11.04 2.66 -1.66
CA VAL A 184 10.02 3.70 -1.66
C VAL A 184 8.72 3.10 -1.16
N ASN A 185 8.24 3.61 -0.04
CA ASN A 185 6.95 3.24 0.51
C ASN A 185 5.80 3.90 -0.27
N VAL A 186 4.87 3.10 -0.79
CA VAL A 186 3.59 3.60 -1.29
C VAL A 186 2.53 3.55 -0.19
N GLY A 187 2.32 4.71 0.43
CA GLY A 187 1.38 4.91 1.54
C GLY A 187 2.01 5.75 2.66
N PRO A 188 1.21 6.49 3.43
CA PRO A 188 1.71 7.19 4.61
C PRO A 188 1.94 6.22 5.77
N GLY A 189 2.96 6.48 6.59
CA GLY A 189 3.25 5.71 7.80
C GLY A 189 4.08 4.45 7.51
N SER A 190 5.40 4.57 7.61
CA SER A 190 6.31 3.44 7.36
C SER A 190 6.39 2.45 8.54
N ASN A 191 6.10 1.17 8.29
CA ASN A 191 6.37 0.06 9.24
C ASN A 191 7.85 -0.37 9.26
N PHE A 192 8.69 0.29 8.46
CA PHE A 192 10.10 -0.04 8.32
C PHE A 192 10.98 0.56 9.42
N GLU A 193 10.43 1.22 10.44
CA GLU A 193 11.24 1.80 11.53
C GLU A 193 12.17 0.76 12.18
N GLY A 194 11.68 -0.47 12.39
CA GLY A 194 12.51 -1.55 12.92
C GLY A 194 13.61 -2.03 11.95
N LEU A 195 13.36 -2.01 10.64
CA LEU A 195 14.34 -2.37 9.61
C LEU A 195 15.37 -1.26 9.37
N ARG A 196 14.94 0.01 9.44
CA ARG A 196 15.80 1.20 9.31
C ARG A 196 16.96 1.14 10.29
N CYS A 197 16.69 0.77 11.55
CA CYS A 197 17.74 0.60 12.55
C CYS A 197 18.68 -0.58 12.27
N GLN A 198 18.19 -1.69 11.71
CA GLN A 198 19.01 -2.89 11.45
C GLN A 198 19.86 -2.78 10.19
N MET A 199 19.39 -2.03 9.18
CA MET A 199 20.02 -1.96 7.85
C MET A 199 20.74 -0.64 7.58
N ALA A 200 20.87 0.23 8.59
CA ALA A 200 21.64 1.47 8.52
C ALA A 200 23.11 1.26 8.13
N MET A 201 23.63 0.03 8.23
CA MET A 201 25.01 -0.31 7.84
C MET A 201 25.21 -0.54 6.34
N GLU A 202 24.14 -0.69 5.54
CA GLU A 202 24.21 -1.07 4.11
C GLU A 202 23.94 0.10 3.14
N GLU A 203 24.03 1.36 3.61
CA GLU A 203 23.70 2.57 2.83
C GLU A 203 22.28 2.57 2.20
N LEU A 204 21.35 1.82 2.81
CA LEU A 204 20.01 1.65 2.28
C LEU A 204 19.12 2.87 2.58
N ARG A 205 18.50 3.42 1.54
CA ARG A 205 17.55 4.54 1.68
C ARG A 205 16.11 4.04 1.79
N PHE A 206 15.36 4.62 2.72
CA PHE A 206 13.93 4.41 2.85
C PHE A 206 13.23 5.75 2.79
N CYS A 207 12.37 5.96 1.80
CA CYS A 207 11.56 7.18 1.68
C CYS A 207 10.08 6.81 1.47
N GLU A 208 9.18 7.75 1.71
CA GLU A 208 7.79 7.62 1.31
C GLU A 208 7.61 8.26 -0.07
N SER A 209 6.74 7.66 -0.89
CA SER A 209 6.37 8.20 -2.20
C SER A 209 5.75 9.60 -2.12
N ILE A 210 5.18 9.94 -0.97
CA ILE A 210 4.63 11.26 -0.66
C ILE A 210 5.78 12.27 -0.46
N ASP A 211 6.82 11.91 0.29
CA ASP A 211 7.97 12.77 0.56
C ASP A 211 8.83 13.04 -0.69
N ASP A 212 8.89 12.06 -1.59
CA ASP A 212 9.66 12.15 -2.85
C ASP A 212 8.95 13.02 -3.91
N ASP A 213 7.69 13.42 -3.69
CA ASP A 213 6.92 14.26 -4.62
C ASP A 213 6.82 15.72 -4.14
N PRO A 214 7.52 16.67 -4.80
CA PRO A 214 7.48 18.09 -4.43
C PRO A 214 6.07 18.70 -4.47
N MET A 215 5.14 18.14 -5.24
CA MET A 215 3.76 18.62 -5.32
C MET A 215 2.89 18.14 -4.16
N LEU A 216 3.42 17.26 -3.30
CA LEU A 216 2.77 16.75 -2.10
C LEU A 216 3.43 17.27 -0.82
N SER A 217 4.24 18.34 -0.89
CA SER A 217 4.88 18.94 0.30
C SER A 217 3.88 19.36 1.39
N TRP A 218 2.64 19.67 0.99
CA TRP A 218 1.53 20.04 1.88
C TRP A 218 0.93 18.86 2.65
N PHE A 219 1.26 17.62 2.31
CA PHE A 219 0.57 16.42 2.79
C PHE A 219 0.67 16.25 4.32
N TYR A 220 1.81 16.59 4.90
CA TYR A 220 2.05 16.47 6.35
C TYR A 220 1.94 17.80 7.12
N GLU A 221 1.77 18.94 6.43
CA GLU A 221 1.76 20.26 7.06
C GLU A 221 0.68 20.40 8.15
N ALA A 222 -0.50 19.83 7.92
CA ALA A 222 -1.60 19.88 8.89
C ALA A 222 -1.30 19.07 10.16
N MET A 223 -0.55 17.97 10.05
CA MET A 223 -0.21 17.13 11.21
C MET A 223 0.83 17.81 12.09
N TRP A 224 1.85 18.41 11.48
CA TRP A 224 2.90 19.12 12.23
C TRP A 224 2.37 20.34 12.98
N GLN A 225 1.34 21.01 12.45
CA GLN A 225 0.69 22.12 13.17
C GLN A 225 -0.06 21.65 14.42
N THR A 226 -0.70 20.48 14.37
CA THR A 226 -1.39 19.89 15.53
C THR A 226 -0.40 19.46 16.61
N ASP A 227 0.71 18.81 16.24
CA ASP A 227 1.75 18.40 17.20
C ASP A 227 2.38 19.60 17.92
N LEU A 228 2.61 20.69 17.20
CA LEU A 228 3.14 21.94 17.77
C LEU A 228 2.16 22.62 18.75
N GLN A 229 0.84 22.48 18.52
CA GLN A 229 -0.18 23.02 19.43
C GLN A 229 -0.36 22.17 20.69
N MET A 230 -0.13 20.85 20.61
CA MET A 230 -0.20 19.96 21.78
C MET A 230 1.05 20.02 22.66
N ALA A 231 2.17 20.52 22.14
CA ALA A 231 3.43 20.68 22.87
C ALA A 231 3.57 22.02 23.63
N GLN A 232 2.57 22.90 23.54
CA GLN A 232 2.49 24.20 24.24
C GLN A 232 1.52 24.14 25.41
#